data_AF-A0A1V6DCJ6-F1
#
_entry.id   AF-A0A1V6DCJ6-F1
#
_cell.length_a   1.000
_cell.length_b   1.000
_cell.length_c   1.000
_cell.angle_alpha   90.00
_cell.angle_beta   90.00
_cell.angle_gamma   90.00
#
_symmetry.space_group_name_H-M   'P 1'
#
loop_
_entity.id
_entity.type
_entity.pdbx_description
1 polymer ?
#
loop_
_entity_poly.entity_id
_entity_poly.type
_entity_poly.pdbx_seq_one_letter_code
_entity_poly.pdbx_strand_id
1 'polypeptide(L)'
;MDAVKPGSVLTTEHPGYDYLLQHIEGCITYDLTVLASPLRPLECNTQRFYFPQCKAYELDHRGADKLHRKRFWNAVGSFGAYYPPAMYHALTQNRDVFETGRAEPLVQTQARCVYANRFDGGQGEAGKVVWTLYNAAGHTFGGPVLRWPARPGRHVFDLLNLRQADARADGADTVVHVLLARDDVACLASLPSILGPVTRPSPTTLKVNLARTQDDPTGGPAWRLGVCGRDGELHSLQPARPGENTIDLGEFLKAHSNRPPVCVKLVDPSGQLIDAAAVE
;
A
#
# COMPACT_ATOMS: atom_id res chain seq x y z
N MET A 1 -11.59 -33.56 23.94
CA MET A 1 -11.24 -32.17 23.59
C MET A 1 -12.48 -31.36 23.91
N ASP A 2 -12.38 -30.39 24.81
CA ASP A 2 -13.53 -29.58 25.21
C ASP A 2 -14.06 -28.78 24.01
N ALA A 3 -15.36 -28.49 24.00
CA ALA A 3 -15.97 -27.71 22.94
C ALA A 3 -15.33 -26.31 22.90
N VAL A 4 -14.74 -25.94 21.77
CA VAL A 4 -14.24 -24.58 21.53
C VAL A 4 -15.45 -23.64 21.41
N LYS A 5 -15.39 -22.47 22.05
CA LYS A 5 -16.45 -21.45 21.96
C LYS A 5 -16.67 -21.04 20.49
N PRO A 6 -17.89 -21.18 19.94
CA PRO A 6 -18.20 -20.69 18.60
C PRO A 6 -17.90 -19.18 18.49
N GLY A 7 -17.21 -18.79 17.41
CA GLY A 7 -16.83 -17.40 17.15
C GLY A 7 -15.53 -16.92 17.83
N SER A 8 -14.82 -17.79 18.55
CA SER A 8 -13.45 -17.49 18.98
C SER A 8 -12.51 -17.45 17.77
N VAL A 9 -11.54 -16.53 17.80
CA VAL A 9 -10.43 -16.47 16.84
C VAL A 9 -9.38 -17.49 17.25
N LEU A 10 -9.07 -18.42 16.36
CA LEU A 10 -8.03 -19.42 16.53
C LEU A 10 -6.73 -18.90 15.92
N THR A 11 -5.73 -18.74 16.77
CA THR A 11 -4.37 -18.37 16.36
C THR A 11 -3.36 -19.37 16.89
N THR A 12 -2.24 -19.50 16.20
CA THR A 12 -1.14 -20.40 16.56
C THR A 12 0.20 -19.68 16.55
N GLU A 13 1.16 -20.21 17.31
CA GLU A 13 2.57 -19.92 17.09
C GLU A 13 3.10 -20.94 16.09
N HIS A 14 3.59 -20.46 14.95
CA HIS A 14 3.91 -21.22 13.74
C HIS A 14 2.65 -21.66 12.95
N PRO A 15 2.69 -21.57 11.61
CA PRO A 15 1.63 -22.01 10.67
C PRO A 15 1.28 -23.51 10.75
N GLY A 16 2.00 -24.32 11.53
CA GLY A 16 1.86 -25.78 11.51
C GLY A 16 2.18 -26.38 10.13
N TYR A 17 1.17 -27.00 9.51
CA TYR A 17 1.22 -27.64 8.20
C TYR A 17 0.02 -27.21 7.34
N ASP A 18 0.13 -27.36 6.03
CA ASP A 18 -0.82 -26.82 5.03
C ASP A 18 -2.29 -27.18 5.27
N TYR A 19 -2.57 -28.37 5.83
CA TYR A 19 -3.94 -28.80 6.13
C TYR A 19 -4.53 -28.09 7.35
N LEU A 20 -3.71 -27.67 8.31
CA LEU A 20 -4.15 -26.88 9.47
C LEU A 20 -4.43 -25.42 9.09
N LEU A 21 -3.64 -24.85 8.18
CA LEU A 21 -3.70 -23.42 7.83
C LEU A 21 -5.06 -22.93 7.34
N GLN A 22 -5.82 -23.79 6.67
CA GLN A 22 -7.17 -23.46 6.19
C GLN A 22 -8.22 -23.33 7.33
N HIS A 23 -7.87 -23.74 8.54
CA HIS A 23 -8.77 -23.81 9.70
C HIS A 23 -8.42 -22.81 10.83
N ILE A 24 -7.44 -21.94 10.63
CA ILE A 24 -7.03 -20.94 11.61
C ILE A 24 -7.12 -19.53 11.02
N GLU A 25 -7.46 -18.54 11.84
CA GLU A 25 -7.58 -17.15 11.41
C GLU A 25 -6.22 -16.43 11.36
N GLY A 26 -5.20 -16.93 12.05
CA GLY A 26 -3.86 -16.35 11.97
C GLY A 26 -2.77 -17.14 12.67
N CYS A 27 -1.52 -16.80 12.36
CA CYS A 27 -0.37 -17.43 13.00
C CYS A 27 0.81 -16.47 13.12
N ILE A 28 1.61 -16.66 14.16
CA ILE A 28 2.93 -16.05 14.26
C ILE A 28 3.88 -16.83 13.36
N THR A 29 4.68 -16.12 12.57
CA THR A 29 5.63 -16.69 11.60
C THR A 29 7.06 -16.24 11.90
N TYR A 30 8.00 -17.07 11.47
CA TYR A 30 9.44 -16.90 11.64
C TYR A 30 10.18 -17.00 10.30
N ASP A 31 9.44 -16.88 9.19
CA ASP A 31 9.88 -17.12 7.82
C ASP A 31 11.11 -16.26 7.48
N LEU A 32 11.17 -15.04 8.00
CA LEU A 32 12.31 -14.13 7.77
C LEU A 32 13.65 -14.63 8.33
N THR A 33 13.61 -15.63 9.22
CA THR A 33 14.83 -16.23 9.80
C THR A 33 14.97 -17.70 9.49
N VAL A 34 13.89 -18.47 9.55
CA VAL A 34 13.91 -19.91 9.34
C VAL A 34 14.08 -20.25 7.86
N LEU A 35 13.55 -19.41 6.96
CA LEU A 35 13.66 -19.62 5.52
C LEU A 35 14.84 -18.87 4.90
N ALA A 36 15.59 -18.10 5.69
CA ALA A 36 16.79 -17.39 5.24
C ALA A 36 17.86 -18.39 4.78
N SER A 37 18.33 -18.25 3.54
CA SER A 37 19.31 -19.14 2.94
C SER A 37 20.11 -18.42 1.85
N PRO A 38 21.40 -18.75 1.64
CA PRO A 38 22.16 -18.22 0.51
C PRO A 38 21.51 -18.48 -0.87
N LEU A 39 20.66 -19.49 -0.98
CA LEU A 39 19.93 -19.83 -2.21
C LEU A 39 18.63 -19.02 -2.38
N ARG A 40 18.21 -18.28 -1.36
CA ARG A 40 17.00 -17.47 -1.31
C ARG A 40 17.40 -16.04 -0.94
N PRO A 41 17.74 -15.20 -1.93
CA PRO A 41 18.25 -13.84 -1.67
C PRO A 41 17.22 -12.92 -1.01
N LEU A 42 15.94 -13.31 -0.96
CA LEU A 42 14.87 -12.60 -0.29
C LEU A 42 13.84 -13.58 0.29
N GLU A 43 13.48 -13.43 1.57
CA GLU A 43 12.55 -14.30 2.29
C GLU A 43 11.08 -13.93 2.03
N CYS A 44 10.48 -14.55 1.03
CA CYS A 44 9.05 -14.44 0.74
C CYS A 44 8.24 -15.34 1.69
N ASN A 45 7.29 -14.77 2.42
CA ASN A 45 6.33 -15.52 3.23
C ASN A 45 5.28 -16.12 2.28
N THR A 46 5.59 -17.30 1.73
CA THR A 46 4.72 -17.96 0.73
C THR A 46 3.35 -18.31 1.30
N GLN A 47 3.26 -18.58 2.60
CA GLN A 47 2.02 -18.97 3.27
C GLN A 47 0.95 -17.90 3.16
N ARG A 48 1.32 -16.62 3.31
CA ARG A 48 0.38 -15.51 3.11
C ARG A 48 -0.29 -15.53 1.73
N PHE A 49 0.43 -15.97 0.70
CA PHE A 49 -0.09 -16.00 -0.67
C PHE A 49 -0.91 -17.26 -0.96
N TYR A 50 -0.55 -18.41 -0.39
CA TYR A 50 -1.30 -19.66 -0.57
C TYR A 50 -2.54 -19.77 0.34
N PHE A 51 -2.50 -19.19 1.54
CA PHE A 51 -3.57 -19.25 2.55
C PHE A 51 -4.00 -17.86 3.00
N PRO A 52 -4.56 -17.02 2.12
CA PRO A 52 -4.85 -15.62 2.42
C PRO A 52 -5.90 -15.39 3.52
N GLN A 53 -6.66 -16.44 3.87
CA GLN A 53 -7.62 -16.45 4.97
C GLN A 53 -6.90 -16.44 6.33
N CYS A 54 -5.75 -17.11 6.43
CA CYS A 54 -4.90 -17.09 7.62
C CYS A 54 -4.03 -15.83 7.59
N LYS A 55 -4.22 -14.95 8.59
CA LYS A 55 -3.41 -13.74 8.73
C LYS A 55 -2.07 -14.08 9.39
N ALA A 56 -1.02 -14.09 8.59
CA ALA A 56 0.35 -14.23 9.09
C ALA A 56 0.80 -12.93 9.79
N TYR A 57 1.36 -13.07 10.99
CA TYR A 57 2.03 -12.01 11.74
C TYR A 57 3.49 -12.41 11.93
N GLU A 58 4.41 -11.63 11.39
CA GLU A 58 5.82 -11.99 11.41
C GLU A 58 6.49 -11.38 12.65
N LEU A 59 7.20 -12.21 13.41
CA LEU A 59 8.04 -11.78 14.51
C LEU A 59 9.42 -11.38 13.98
N ASP A 60 9.97 -10.26 14.47
CA ASP A 60 11.37 -9.91 14.22
C ASP A 60 12.33 -10.79 15.05
N HIS A 61 12.42 -12.06 14.67
CA HIS A 61 13.31 -12.99 15.33
C HIS A 61 14.77 -12.62 15.04
N ARG A 62 15.60 -12.55 16.09
CA ARG A 62 17.04 -12.20 16.01
C ARG A 62 17.35 -10.85 15.36
N GLY A 63 16.37 -9.95 15.23
CA GLY A 63 16.56 -8.63 14.61
C GLY A 63 16.83 -8.70 13.10
N ALA A 64 16.27 -9.70 12.42
CA ALA A 64 16.42 -9.90 10.98
C ALA A 64 15.73 -8.82 10.12
N ASP A 65 14.79 -8.06 10.70
CA ASP A 65 14.05 -7.01 10.01
C ASP A 65 13.67 -5.82 10.92
N LYS A 66 14.67 -5.24 11.59
CA LYS A 66 14.47 -4.11 12.52
C LYS A 66 13.76 -2.90 11.90
N LEU A 67 13.88 -2.72 10.59
CA LEU A 67 13.26 -1.62 9.85
C LEU A 67 11.90 -1.98 9.24
N HIS A 68 11.36 -3.18 9.54
CA HIS A 68 10.06 -3.67 9.09
C HIS A 68 9.92 -3.85 7.57
N ARG A 69 11.02 -3.79 6.83
CA ARG A 69 11.03 -3.80 5.37
C ARG A 69 10.63 -5.17 4.85
N LYS A 70 11.20 -6.24 5.40
CA LYS A 70 10.90 -7.62 5.03
C LYS A 70 9.47 -8.05 5.42
N ARG A 71 8.93 -7.50 6.51
CA ARG A 71 7.52 -7.71 6.88
C ARG A 71 6.58 -6.92 5.98
N PHE A 72 6.93 -5.67 5.71
CA PHE A 72 6.12 -4.77 4.88
C PHE A 72 6.01 -5.26 3.43
N TRP A 73 7.10 -5.69 2.77
CA TRP A 73 6.98 -6.13 1.38
C TRP A 73 6.17 -7.42 1.22
N ASN A 74 6.14 -8.28 2.25
CA ASN A 74 5.23 -9.42 2.28
C ASN A 74 3.78 -8.98 2.57
N ALA A 75 3.55 -7.76 3.09
CA ALA A 75 2.27 -7.26 3.56
C ALA A 75 1.63 -8.12 4.66
N VAL A 76 2.47 -8.67 5.55
CA VAL A 76 2.06 -9.44 6.73
C VAL A 76 1.86 -8.52 7.94
N GLY A 77 1.20 -9.00 8.98
CA GLY A 77 1.16 -8.31 10.26
C GLY A 77 2.54 -8.27 10.92
N SER A 78 2.78 -7.28 11.78
CA SER A 78 4.01 -7.17 12.57
C SER A 78 3.70 -7.60 14.01
N PHE A 79 4.31 -8.70 14.47
CA PHE A 79 4.15 -9.17 15.84
C PHE A 79 5.21 -8.55 16.76
N GLY A 80 4.80 -8.07 17.93
CA GLY A 80 5.70 -7.49 18.95
C GLY A 80 6.20 -6.07 18.67
N ALA A 81 5.83 -5.45 17.55
CA ALA A 81 6.15 -4.06 17.24
C ALA A 81 5.16 -3.46 16.24
N TYR A 82 4.90 -2.14 16.35
CA TYR A 82 4.11 -1.42 15.35
C TYR A 82 4.95 -1.09 14.11
N TYR A 83 4.31 -1.08 12.95
CA TYR A 83 4.95 -0.54 11.74
C TYR A 83 5.25 0.94 11.90
N PRO A 84 6.31 1.46 11.26
CA PRO A 84 6.49 2.90 11.07
C PRO A 84 5.22 3.52 10.43
N PRO A 85 4.84 4.75 10.80
CA PRO A 85 3.58 5.35 10.37
C PRO A 85 3.30 5.26 8.85
N ALA A 86 4.28 5.57 8.00
CA ALA A 86 4.13 5.51 6.54
C ALA A 86 3.73 4.11 6.05
N MET A 87 4.38 3.06 6.59
CA MET A 87 4.06 1.67 6.28
C MET A 87 2.68 1.29 6.82
N TYR A 88 2.37 1.69 8.05
CA TYR A 88 1.08 1.43 8.68
C TYR A 88 -0.07 2.03 7.86
N HIS A 89 0.05 3.31 7.47
CA HIS A 89 -0.98 3.98 6.68
C HIS A 89 -1.09 3.43 5.26
N ALA A 90 0.04 3.08 4.62
CA ALA A 90 0.01 2.42 3.32
C ALA A 90 -0.77 1.08 3.36
N LEU A 91 -0.58 0.26 4.40
CA LEU A 91 -1.31 -0.99 4.58
C LEU A 91 -2.78 -0.76 4.96
N THR A 92 -3.05 0.06 5.97
CA THR A 92 -4.42 0.23 6.53
C THR A 92 -5.38 0.99 5.64
N GLN A 93 -4.89 1.96 4.85
CA GLN A 93 -5.69 2.68 3.87
C GLN A 93 -5.88 1.89 2.56
N ASN A 94 -5.26 0.72 2.41
CA ASN A 94 -5.40 -0.13 1.23
C ASN A 94 -5.75 -1.59 1.59
N ARG A 95 -6.50 -1.79 2.69
CA ARG A 95 -6.99 -3.10 3.14
C ARG A 95 -7.89 -3.75 2.09
N ASP A 96 -8.62 -2.93 1.35
CA ASP A 96 -9.42 -3.34 0.19
C ASP A 96 -8.60 -4.06 -0.91
N VAL A 97 -7.28 -3.97 -0.86
CA VAL A 97 -6.35 -4.70 -1.75
C VAL A 97 -5.56 -5.77 -0.99
N PHE A 98 -5.06 -5.47 0.21
CA PHE A 98 -4.21 -6.40 0.96
C PHE A 98 -4.97 -7.55 1.64
N GLU A 99 -6.28 -7.45 1.81
CA GLU A 99 -7.11 -8.45 2.52
C GLU A 99 -7.98 -9.31 1.58
N THR A 100 -7.97 -9.06 0.26
CA THR A 100 -8.82 -9.78 -0.72
C THR A 100 -8.44 -11.23 -0.95
N GLY A 101 -7.19 -11.59 -0.63
CA GLY A 101 -6.58 -12.86 -0.99
C GLY A 101 -6.23 -13.02 -2.47
N ARG A 102 -6.39 -11.96 -3.28
CA ARG A 102 -5.95 -11.93 -4.67
C ARG A 102 -4.56 -11.33 -4.74
N ALA A 103 -3.57 -12.14 -4.38
CA ALA A 103 -2.17 -11.73 -4.35
C ALA A 103 -1.30 -12.71 -5.15
N GLU A 104 -0.34 -12.16 -5.88
CA GLU A 104 0.63 -12.92 -6.65
C GLU A 104 2.04 -12.58 -6.12
N PRO A 105 2.76 -13.53 -5.50
CA PRO A 105 4.11 -13.28 -5.03
C PRO A 105 5.11 -13.29 -6.18
N LEU A 106 6.18 -12.52 -6.04
CA LEU A 106 7.36 -12.56 -6.94
C LEU A 106 6.99 -12.39 -8.42
N VAL A 107 6.07 -11.48 -8.73
CA VAL A 107 5.74 -11.14 -10.12
C VAL A 107 6.98 -10.64 -10.87
N GLN A 108 7.03 -10.91 -12.17
CA GLN A 108 8.19 -10.59 -12.98
C GLN A 108 8.47 -9.08 -12.99
N THR A 109 9.72 -8.72 -12.69
CA THR A 109 10.24 -7.36 -12.80
C THR A 109 11.20 -7.24 -13.98
N GLN A 110 11.48 -6.00 -14.38
CA GLN A 110 12.48 -5.68 -15.41
C GLN A 110 13.93 -5.71 -14.86
N ALA A 111 14.10 -5.89 -13.55
CA ALA A 111 15.37 -5.74 -12.86
C ALA A 111 15.72 -7.00 -12.05
N ARG A 112 16.92 -7.55 -12.30
CA ARG A 112 17.40 -8.70 -11.52
C ARG A 112 17.56 -8.33 -10.06
N CYS A 113 17.12 -9.23 -9.17
CA CYS A 113 17.20 -9.07 -7.71
C CYS A 113 16.44 -7.86 -7.15
N VAL A 114 15.55 -7.24 -7.93
CA VAL A 114 14.50 -6.36 -7.44
C VAL A 114 13.19 -7.12 -7.59
N TYR A 115 12.56 -7.42 -6.47
CA TYR A 115 11.39 -8.29 -6.40
C TYR A 115 10.12 -7.49 -6.23
N ALA A 116 9.00 -8.04 -6.70
CA ALA A 116 7.69 -7.44 -6.56
C ALA A 116 6.65 -8.47 -6.13
N ASN A 117 5.77 -8.11 -5.19
CA ASN A 117 4.50 -8.82 -4.99
C ASN A 117 3.37 -7.95 -5.49
N ARG A 118 2.35 -8.56 -6.11
CA ARG A 118 1.17 -7.88 -6.63
C ARG A 118 -0.04 -8.22 -5.77
N PHE A 119 -0.86 -7.22 -5.47
CA PHE A 119 -2.11 -7.35 -4.74
C PHE A 119 -3.23 -6.68 -5.53
N ASP A 120 -4.37 -7.35 -5.67
CA ASP A 120 -5.50 -6.94 -6.52
C ASP A 120 -6.77 -6.71 -5.67
N GLY A 121 -7.38 -5.53 -5.82
CA GLY A 121 -8.63 -5.12 -5.15
C GLY A 121 -9.90 -5.81 -5.65
N GLY A 122 -9.80 -6.62 -6.70
CA GLY A 122 -10.83 -7.58 -7.06
C GLY A 122 -11.90 -7.11 -8.05
N GLN A 123 -11.65 -6.03 -8.79
CA GLN A 123 -12.56 -5.43 -9.79
C GLN A 123 -12.00 -5.55 -11.22
N GLY A 124 -11.21 -6.59 -11.49
CA GLY A 124 -10.57 -6.82 -12.79
C GLY A 124 -9.70 -5.64 -13.21
N GLU A 125 -9.85 -5.18 -14.45
CA GLU A 125 -9.01 -4.10 -14.97
C GLU A 125 -9.29 -2.71 -14.36
N ALA A 126 -10.48 -2.53 -13.79
CA ALA A 126 -10.90 -1.29 -13.13
C ALA A 126 -10.41 -1.20 -11.67
N GLY A 127 -10.03 -2.33 -11.07
CA GLY A 127 -9.63 -2.40 -9.67
C GLY A 127 -8.33 -1.70 -9.34
N LYS A 128 -8.21 -1.26 -8.08
CA LYS A 128 -6.93 -0.85 -7.50
C LYS A 128 -5.97 -2.04 -7.51
N VAL A 129 -4.73 -1.79 -7.93
CA VAL A 129 -3.66 -2.78 -7.86
C VAL A 129 -2.50 -2.15 -7.11
N VAL A 130 -1.95 -2.88 -6.16
CA VAL A 130 -0.80 -2.43 -5.36
C VAL A 130 0.35 -3.41 -5.56
N TRP A 131 1.55 -2.87 -5.73
CA TRP A 131 2.79 -3.63 -5.73
C TRP A 131 3.65 -3.23 -4.55
N THR A 132 4.15 -4.20 -3.81
CA THR A 132 5.27 -3.99 -2.90
C THR A 132 6.55 -4.41 -3.60
N LEU A 133 7.59 -3.58 -3.49
CA LEU A 133 8.90 -3.84 -4.08
C LEU A 133 9.94 -4.05 -2.97
N TYR A 134 10.95 -4.87 -3.25
CA TYR A 134 12.12 -5.03 -2.39
C TYR A 134 13.39 -5.10 -3.24
N ASN A 135 14.43 -4.33 -2.86
CA ASN A 135 15.74 -4.39 -3.50
C ASN A 135 16.70 -5.30 -2.76
N ALA A 136 16.93 -6.50 -3.30
CA ALA A 136 17.91 -7.46 -2.80
C ALA A 136 19.15 -7.57 -3.71
N ALA A 137 19.41 -6.57 -4.56
CA ALA A 137 20.56 -6.57 -5.47
C ALA A 137 21.91 -6.31 -4.76
N GLY A 138 21.90 -6.01 -3.45
CA GLY A 138 23.09 -5.69 -2.67
C GLY A 138 23.67 -4.29 -2.91
N HIS A 139 23.02 -3.46 -3.73
CA HIS A 139 23.38 -2.07 -4.02
C HIS A 139 22.11 -1.26 -4.33
N THR A 140 22.20 0.07 -4.33
CA THR A 140 21.08 0.94 -4.75
C THR A 140 20.73 0.68 -6.21
N PHE A 141 19.47 0.40 -6.49
CA PHE A 141 18.94 0.22 -7.84
C PHE A 141 18.29 1.51 -8.34
N GLY A 142 18.52 1.86 -9.59
CA GLY A 142 17.86 2.97 -10.28
C GLY A 142 17.53 2.59 -11.70
N GLY A 143 16.23 2.54 -12.06
CA GLY A 143 15.83 2.11 -13.40
C GLY A 143 14.39 1.60 -13.48
N PRO A 144 14.00 1.05 -14.66
CA PRO A 144 12.69 0.46 -14.86
C PRO A 144 12.55 -0.82 -14.03
N VAL A 145 11.43 -0.98 -13.33
CA VAL A 145 11.19 -2.14 -12.45
C VAL A 145 9.93 -2.91 -12.81
N LEU A 146 8.86 -2.23 -13.20
CA LEU A 146 7.59 -2.86 -13.53
C LEU A 146 7.14 -2.42 -14.92
N ARG A 147 6.49 -3.33 -15.65
CA ARG A 147 5.86 -3.07 -16.96
C ARG A 147 4.52 -3.79 -17.03
N TRP A 148 3.50 -3.10 -17.53
CA TRP A 148 2.18 -3.69 -17.77
C TRP A 148 1.41 -2.86 -18.82
N PRO A 149 0.33 -3.41 -19.42
CA PRO A 149 -0.47 -2.67 -20.40
C PRO A 149 -1.01 -1.35 -19.85
N ALA A 150 -0.82 -0.26 -20.58
CA ALA A 150 -1.28 1.07 -20.20
C ALA A 150 -2.81 1.08 -20.05
N ARG A 151 -3.29 1.74 -18.99
CA ARG A 151 -4.72 1.88 -18.71
C ARG A 151 -5.09 3.36 -18.65
N PRO A 152 -5.89 3.86 -19.62
CA PRO A 152 -6.37 5.25 -19.60
C PRO A 152 -7.12 5.57 -18.31
N GLY A 153 -7.01 6.82 -17.85
CA GLY A 153 -7.69 7.28 -16.62
C GLY A 153 -7.11 6.66 -15.33
N ARG A 154 -5.87 6.16 -15.38
CA ARG A 154 -5.14 5.69 -14.21
C ARG A 154 -3.76 6.30 -14.15
N HIS A 155 -3.22 6.36 -12.94
CA HIS A 155 -1.87 6.82 -12.68
C HIS A 155 -1.23 5.95 -11.59
N VAL A 156 0.09 6.06 -11.44
CA VAL A 156 0.85 5.27 -10.45
C VAL A 156 1.34 6.18 -9.33
N PHE A 157 1.00 5.85 -8.09
CA PHE A 157 1.34 6.63 -6.92
C PHE A 157 2.24 5.83 -5.98
N ASP A 158 3.30 6.46 -5.46
CA ASP A 158 4.17 5.88 -4.44
C ASP A 158 3.58 6.15 -3.06
N LEU A 159 3.05 5.10 -2.43
CA LEU A 159 2.36 5.17 -1.15
C LEU A 159 3.31 5.40 0.04
N LEU A 160 4.60 5.14 -0.10
CA LEU A 160 5.58 5.39 0.98
C LEU A 160 6.19 6.77 0.87
N ASN A 161 6.50 7.24 -0.34
CA ASN A 161 7.06 8.57 -0.56
C ASN A 161 6.01 9.65 -0.82
N LEU A 162 4.73 9.26 -0.92
CA LEU A 162 3.56 10.12 -1.11
C LEU A 162 3.69 11.07 -2.29
N ARG A 163 4.11 10.51 -3.43
CA ARG A 163 4.34 11.25 -4.67
C ARG A 163 3.91 10.46 -5.89
N GLN A 164 3.70 11.15 -7.00
CA GLN A 164 3.55 10.52 -8.30
C GLN A 164 4.78 9.67 -8.62
N ALA A 165 4.59 8.41 -9.03
CA ALA A 165 5.68 7.56 -9.46
C ALA A 165 6.17 7.99 -10.86
N ASP A 166 7.45 7.75 -11.17
CA ASP A 166 8.01 7.94 -12.50
C ASP A 166 7.52 6.82 -13.43
N ALA A 167 6.30 6.99 -13.93
CA ALA A 167 5.64 6.08 -14.86
C ALA A 167 5.65 6.70 -16.26
N ARG A 168 6.19 5.95 -17.23
CA ARG A 168 6.37 6.40 -18.61
C ARG A 168 5.58 5.50 -19.56
N ALA A 169 5.03 6.09 -20.61
CA ALA A 169 4.46 5.32 -21.70
C ALA A 169 5.58 4.75 -22.57
N ASP A 170 5.47 3.47 -22.90
CA ASP A 170 6.35 2.76 -23.82
C ASP A 170 5.48 1.91 -24.76
N GLY A 171 5.10 2.48 -25.90
CA GLY A 171 4.11 1.89 -26.79
C GLY A 171 2.75 1.73 -26.12
N ALA A 172 2.26 0.49 -26.04
CA ALA A 172 0.99 0.15 -25.39
C ALA A 172 1.13 -0.10 -23.88
N ASP A 173 2.34 -0.01 -23.33
CA ASP A 173 2.63 -0.33 -21.94
C ASP A 173 2.93 0.91 -21.10
N THR A 174 2.67 0.80 -19.79
CA THR A 174 3.23 1.65 -18.76
C THR A 174 4.48 0.98 -18.18
N VAL A 175 5.59 1.72 -18.12
CA VAL A 175 6.84 1.31 -17.47
C VAL A 175 7.12 2.22 -16.28
N VAL A 176 7.31 1.64 -15.10
CA VAL A 176 7.61 2.40 -13.87
C VAL A 176 9.09 2.31 -13.53
N HIS A 177 9.68 3.47 -13.30
CA HIS A 177 11.04 3.64 -12.82
C HIS A 177 11.05 3.93 -11.33
N VAL A 178 12.04 3.38 -10.63
CA VAL A 178 12.27 3.63 -9.21
C VAL A 178 13.74 3.90 -8.94
N LEU A 179 14.02 4.68 -7.89
CA LEU A 179 15.30 4.71 -7.21
C LEU A 179 15.09 4.06 -5.84
N LEU A 180 15.66 2.88 -5.63
CA LEU A 180 15.42 2.06 -4.45
C LEU A 180 16.75 1.72 -3.79
N ALA A 181 16.95 2.18 -2.56
CA ALA A 181 18.18 1.91 -1.81
C ALA A 181 18.37 0.41 -1.58
N ARG A 182 19.61 0.01 -1.28
CA ARG A 182 19.93 -1.37 -0.90
C ARG A 182 19.06 -1.80 0.28
N ASP A 183 18.51 -3.02 0.20
CA ASP A 183 17.72 -3.66 1.25
C ASP A 183 16.50 -2.81 1.65
N ASP A 184 15.96 -2.00 0.73
CA ASP A 184 14.85 -1.07 0.95
C ASP A 184 13.58 -1.48 0.17
N VAL A 185 12.46 -0.85 0.51
CA VAL A 185 11.13 -1.16 -0.03
C VAL A 185 10.44 0.03 -0.66
N ALA A 186 9.58 -0.24 -1.63
CA ALA A 186 8.62 0.72 -2.17
C ALA A 186 7.21 0.10 -2.18
N CYS A 187 6.19 0.94 -2.20
CA CYS A 187 4.80 0.52 -2.32
C CYS A 187 4.13 1.38 -3.38
N LEU A 188 3.81 0.78 -4.53
CA LEU A 188 3.28 1.48 -5.70
C LEU A 188 1.83 1.07 -5.89
N ALA A 189 0.93 2.04 -6.07
CA ALA A 189 -0.47 1.78 -6.36
C ALA A 189 -0.82 2.29 -7.75
N SER A 190 -1.47 1.48 -8.57
CA SER A 190 -2.22 1.98 -9.72
C SER A 190 -3.58 2.44 -9.20
N LEU A 191 -3.83 3.74 -9.25
CA LEU A 191 -5.05 4.40 -8.78
C LEU A 191 -5.83 4.95 -9.99
N PRO A 192 -7.16 5.09 -9.90
CA PRO A 192 -7.93 5.87 -10.87
C PRO A 192 -7.52 7.35 -10.80
N SER A 193 -7.49 8.07 -11.93
CA SER A 193 -7.15 9.49 -11.99
C SER A 193 -8.40 10.36 -11.80
N ILE A 194 -8.89 10.44 -10.57
CA ILE A 194 -10.09 11.20 -10.17
C ILE A 194 -9.68 12.59 -9.68
N LEU A 195 -8.60 12.68 -8.89
CA LEU A 195 -8.00 13.91 -8.43
C LEU A 195 -7.14 14.50 -9.56
N GLY A 196 -7.41 15.77 -9.86
CA GLY A 196 -6.52 16.60 -10.66
C GLY A 196 -5.33 17.12 -9.85
N PRO A 197 -4.48 17.96 -10.46
CA PRO A 197 -3.36 18.60 -9.78
C PRO A 197 -3.80 19.36 -8.53
N VAL A 198 -3.01 19.24 -7.46
CA VAL A 198 -3.20 20.01 -6.22
C VAL A 198 -2.40 21.29 -6.34
N THR A 199 -3.06 22.43 -6.14
CA THR A 199 -2.41 23.75 -6.13
C THR A 199 -2.49 24.37 -4.74
N ARG A 200 -1.47 25.15 -4.39
CA ARG A 200 -1.39 25.86 -3.10
C ARG A 200 -1.45 27.37 -3.32
N PRO A 201 -2.64 27.96 -3.49
CA PRO A 201 -2.77 29.40 -3.74
C PRO A 201 -2.34 30.27 -2.54
N SER A 202 -2.28 29.72 -1.33
CA SER A 202 -1.81 30.42 -0.14
C SER A 202 -1.14 29.43 0.84
N PRO A 203 -0.38 29.91 1.85
CA PRO A 203 0.21 29.04 2.85
C PRO A 203 -0.81 28.17 3.60
N THR A 204 -2.06 28.61 3.73
CA THR A 204 -3.10 27.93 4.51
C THR A 204 -4.17 27.28 3.64
N THR A 205 -4.03 27.24 2.32
CA THR A 205 -5.09 26.77 1.43
C THR A 205 -4.54 25.85 0.35
N LEU A 206 -5.17 24.69 0.19
CA LEU A 206 -5.01 23.83 -0.99
C LEU A 206 -6.27 23.88 -1.84
N LYS A 207 -6.09 23.74 -3.15
CA LYS A 207 -7.16 23.53 -4.12
C LYS A 207 -6.89 22.26 -4.90
N VAL A 208 -7.90 21.42 -5.04
CA VAL A 208 -7.85 20.19 -5.83
C VAL A 208 -9.13 20.04 -6.63
N ASN A 209 -9.00 19.69 -7.90
CA ASN A 209 -10.15 19.39 -8.73
C ASN A 209 -10.48 17.90 -8.66
N LEU A 210 -11.76 17.58 -8.53
CA LEU A 210 -12.27 16.22 -8.59
C LEU A 210 -13.02 16.04 -9.92
N ALA A 211 -12.54 15.14 -10.77
CA ALA A 211 -13.22 14.77 -12.00
C ALA A 211 -14.63 14.24 -11.67
N ARG A 212 -15.63 14.65 -12.46
CA ARG A 212 -16.99 14.10 -12.34
C ARG A 212 -16.94 12.61 -12.63
N THR A 213 -17.23 11.78 -11.64
CA THR A 213 -17.59 10.39 -11.90
C THR A 213 -19.01 10.39 -12.46
N GLN A 214 -19.15 9.96 -13.70
CA GLN A 214 -20.43 9.91 -14.41
C GLN A 214 -21.34 8.89 -13.71
N ASP A 215 -22.59 9.30 -13.45
CA ASP A 215 -23.72 8.50 -12.95
C ASP A 215 -23.66 7.95 -11.51
N ASP A 216 -24.04 8.80 -10.55
CA ASP A 216 -24.82 8.32 -9.39
C ASP A 216 -26.07 9.20 -9.20
N PRO A 217 -27.23 8.80 -9.76
CA PRO A 217 -28.49 9.50 -9.59
C PRO A 217 -29.07 9.41 -8.17
N THR A 218 -28.41 8.70 -7.24
CA THR A 218 -28.80 8.59 -5.83
C THR A 218 -27.97 9.43 -4.86
N GLY A 219 -27.10 10.31 -5.37
CA GLY A 219 -26.17 11.08 -4.57
C GLY A 219 -24.86 10.33 -4.49
N GLY A 220 -23.82 10.90 -5.12
CA GLY A 220 -22.52 10.25 -5.29
C GLY A 220 -21.94 9.64 -4.02
N PRO A 221 -20.98 8.71 -4.16
CA PRO A 221 -20.38 8.03 -3.03
C PRO A 221 -19.87 9.06 -2.01
N ALA A 222 -20.10 8.79 -0.72
CA ALA A 222 -19.77 9.68 0.38
C ALA A 222 -18.24 9.77 0.63
N TRP A 223 -17.48 10.06 -0.42
CA TRP A 223 -16.05 10.21 -0.41
C TRP A 223 -15.63 11.45 0.37
N ARG A 224 -14.44 11.37 0.94
CA ARG A 224 -13.84 12.44 1.74
C ARG A 224 -12.47 12.79 1.18
N LEU A 225 -12.16 14.07 1.16
CA LEU A 225 -10.83 14.59 0.89
C LEU A 225 -10.12 14.82 2.22
N GLY A 226 -8.88 14.36 2.32
CA GLY A 226 -8.01 14.61 3.45
C GLY A 226 -6.60 14.98 3.01
N VAL A 227 -5.88 15.64 3.90
CA VAL A 227 -4.50 16.06 3.68
C VAL A 227 -3.58 15.20 4.51
N CYS A 228 -2.42 14.85 3.97
CA CYS A 228 -1.44 14.03 4.67
C CYS A 228 -0.09 14.73 4.82
N GLY A 229 0.55 14.47 5.96
CA GLY A 229 1.98 14.67 6.16
C GLY A 229 2.81 13.52 5.57
N ARG A 230 4.14 13.57 5.78
CA ARG A 230 5.09 12.54 5.28
C ARG A 230 4.93 11.16 5.91
N ASP A 231 4.24 11.08 7.04
CA ASP A 231 3.84 9.83 7.69
C ASP A 231 2.64 9.17 7.00
N GLY A 232 1.94 9.86 6.10
CA GLY A 232 0.79 9.32 5.38
C GLY A 232 -0.52 9.30 6.18
N GLU A 233 -0.51 9.85 7.39
CA GLU A 233 -1.70 10.00 8.23
C GLU A 233 -2.69 10.99 7.57
N LEU A 234 -3.99 10.72 7.70
CA LEU A 234 -5.05 11.55 7.13
C LEU A 234 -5.55 12.58 8.14
N HIS A 235 -5.50 13.85 7.75
CA HIS A 235 -5.99 14.98 8.53
C HIS A 235 -6.98 15.83 7.73
N SER A 236 -7.68 16.73 8.41
CA SER A 236 -8.59 17.72 7.79
C SER A 236 -9.61 17.11 6.82
N LEU A 237 -10.23 16.00 7.22
CA LEU A 237 -11.17 15.26 6.36
C LEU A 237 -12.48 16.02 6.14
N GLN A 238 -12.76 16.39 4.90
CA GLN A 238 -14.00 17.04 4.48
C GLN A 238 -14.74 16.23 3.40
N PRO A 239 -16.07 16.39 3.24
CA PRO A 239 -16.78 15.79 2.11
C PRO A 239 -16.19 16.22 0.77
N ALA A 240 -15.97 15.26 -0.13
CA ALA A 240 -15.52 15.53 -1.50
C ALA A 240 -16.70 15.97 -2.36
N ARG A 241 -16.50 16.96 -3.23
CA ARG A 241 -17.52 17.44 -4.19
C ARG A 241 -16.96 17.40 -5.61
N PRO A 242 -17.79 17.14 -6.64
CA PRO A 242 -17.33 17.26 -8.02
C PRO A 242 -16.85 18.70 -8.33
N GLY A 243 -15.78 18.82 -9.11
CA GLY A 243 -15.16 20.12 -9.44
C GLY A 243 -14.13 20.58 -8.41
N GLU A 244 -13.97 21.89 -8.25
CA GLU A 244 -12.95 22.46 -7.38
C GLU A 244 -13.33 22.31 -5.91
N ASN A 245 -12.41 21.73 -5.12
CA ASN A 245 -12.50 21.66 -3.68
C ASN A 245 -11.39 22.52 -3.07
N THR A 246 -11.74 23.29 -2.06
CA THR A 246 -10.80 24.07 -1.26
C THR A 246 -10.63 23.39 0.10
N ILE A 247 -9.39 23.21 0.54
CA ILE A 247 -9.04 22.61 1.83
C ILE A 247 -8.29 23.66 2.66
N ASP A 248 -8.81 23.94 3.86
CA ASP A 248 -8.14 24.80 4.84
C ASP A 248 -7.10 24.01 5.63
N LEU A 249 -5.87 24.51 5.63
CA LEU A 249 -4.74 23.94 6.34
C LEU A 249 -4.54 24.56 7.74
N GLY A 250 -5.37 25.50 8.17
CA GLY A 250 -5.19 26.22 9.44
C GLY A 250 -4.97 25.30 10.64
N GLU A 251 -5.87 24.35 10.88
CA GLU A 251 -5.73 23.38 11.97
C GLU A 251 -4.58 22.38 11.74
N PHE A 252 -4.38 21.96 10.49
CA PHE A 252 -3.27 21.08 10.14
C PHE A 252 -1.92 21.71 10.48
N LEU A 253 -1.71 22.97 10.09
CA LEU A 253 -0.46 23.71 10.32
C LEU A 253 -0.28 24.09 11.80
N LYS A 254 -1.35 24.26 12.58
CA LYS A 254 -1.23 24.43 14.04
C LYS A 254 -0.71 23.15 14.70
N ALA A 255 -1.26 21.99 14.33
CA ALA A 255 -0.84 20.70 14.88
C ALA A 255 0.53 20.24 14.33
N HIS A 256 0.91 20.69 13.13
CA HIS A 256 2.09 20.24 12.39
C HIS A 256 2.95 21.41 11.92
N SER A 257 3.22 22.37 12.80
CA SER A 257 3.86 23.67 12.49
C SER A 257 5.17 23.59 11.68
N ASN A 258 5.86 22.45 11.70
CA ASN A 258 7.11 22.22 10.97
C ASN A 258 7.01 21.13 9.87
N ARG A 259 5.81 20.63 9.55
CA ARG A 259 5.62 19.59 8.52
C ARG A 259 4.62 20.09 7.48
N PRO A 260 5.05 20.38 6.24
CA PRO A 260 4.12 20.75 5.20
C PRO A 260 3.24 19.55 4.82
N PRO A 261 2.02 19.81 4.32
CA PRO A 261 1.25 18.78 3.67
C PRO A 261 1.98 18.32 2.40
N VAL A 262 1.96 17.02 2.13
CA VAL A 262 2.68 16.43 0.99
C VAL A 262 1.78 15.75 -0.03
N CYS A 263 0.57 15.35 0.36
CA CYS A 263 -0.43 14.85 -0.58
C CYS A 263 -1.85 15.11 -0.08
N VAL A 264 -2.79 15.10 -1.01
CA VAL A 264 -4.23 15.01 -0.76
C VAL A 264 -4.68 13.61 -1.13
N LYS A 265 -5.50 12.97 -0.29
CA LYS A 265 -6.09 11.67 -0.57
C LYS A 265 -7.61 11.79 -0.64
N LEU A 266 -8.20 11.07 -1.58
CA LEU A 266 -9.62 10.79 -1.66
C LEU A 266 -9.84 9.42 -1.04
N VAL A 267 -10.72 9.33 -0.05
CA VAL A 267 -11.04 8.07 0.65
C VAL A 267 -12.54 7.81 0.69
N ASP A 268 -12.90 6.54 0.82
CA ASP A 268 -14.28 6.14 1.10
C ASP A 268 -14.67 6.37 2.58
N PRO A 269 -15.95 6.17 2.96
CA PRO A 269 -16.39 6.32 4.35
C PRO A 269 -15.68 5.42 5.36
N SER A 270 -15.11 4.30 4.92
CA SER A 270 -14.35 3.36 5.75
C SER A 270 -12.86 3.71 5.86
N GLY A 271 -12.43 4.78 5.17
CA GLY A 271 -11.06 5.25 5.16
C GLY A 271 -10.15 4.54 4.14
N GLN A 272 -10.71 3.75 3.22
CA GLN A 272 -9.93 3.15 2.14
C GLN A 272 -9.60 4.19 1.07
N LEU A 273 -8.36 4.18 0.62
CA LEU A 273 -7.85 5.06 -0.41
C LEU A 273 -8.59 4.80 -1.72
N ILE A 274 -9.12 5.83 -2.34
CA ILE A 274 -9.66 5.75 -3.70
C ILE A 274 -8.63 6.30 -4.67
N ASP A 275 -8.08 7.48 -4.37
CA ASP A 275 -7.12 8.19 -5.19
C ASP A 275 -6.21 9.09 -4.32
N ALA A 276 -5.04 9.48 -4.82
CA ALA A 276 -4.11 10.40 -4.16
C ALA A 276 -3.43 11.33 -5.16
N ALA A 277 -3.24 12.58 -4.79
CA ALA A 277 -2.46 13.54 -5.57
C ALA A 277 -1.41 14.22 -4.68
N ALA A 278 -0.18 14.33 -5.19
CA ALA A 278 0.89 15.03 -4.49
C ALA A 278 0.60 16.53 -4.41
N VAL A 279 1.04 17.15 -3.32
CA VAL A 279 1.10 18.61 -3.22
C VAL A 279 2.43 19.05 -3.82
N GLU A 280 2.37 19.84 -4.91
CA GLU A 280 3.52 20.47 -5.53
C GLU A 280 3.92 21.80 -4.84
#